data_AF-A0A0F2LC46-F1
#
_entry.id   AF-A0A0F2LC46-F1
#
_cell.length_a   1.000
_cell.length_b   1.000
_cell.length_c   1.000
_cell.angle_alpha   90.00
_cell.angle_beta   90.00
_cell.angle_gamma   90.00
#
_symmetry.space_group_name_H-M   'P 1'
#
loop_
_entity.id
_entity.type
_entity.pdbx_description
1 polymer ?
#
loop_
_entity_poly.entity_id
_entity_poly.type
_entity_poly.pdbx_seq_one_letter_code
_entity_poly.pdbx_strand_id
1 'polypeptide(L)'
;MAVSVSAVLSKIREEVAAKGSPCSAEADLELAEDLYLAGRLAVLKTEAGTKCLDIGEVAEALREIAAPEALRQEQAMPLSPPYIELYERGDKYVVMGVHEGKVYMTEWSGVLLCCSWSINIDLEKYKRIYKILSNYLGL
;
A
#
# COMPACT_ATOMS: atom_id res chain seq x y z
N MET A 1 4.21 -10.93 10.79
CA MET A 1 3.63 -11.18 9.45
C MET A 1 3.63 -9.87 8.69
N ALA A 2 4.03 -9.87 7.42
CA ALA A 2 4.07 -8.67 6.59
C ALA A 2 2.77 -8.55 5.78
N VAL A 3 2.32 -7.31 5.55
CA VAL A 3 1.27 -6.99 4.58
C VAL A 3 1.96 -6.59 3.29
N SER A 4 1.60 -7.22 2.16
CA SER A 4 2.08 -6.80 0.85
C SER A 4 1.03 -5.96 0.13
N VAL A 5 1.40 -4.76 -0.32
CA VAL A 5 0.50 -3.88 -1.07
C VAL A 5 0.11 -4.54 -2.39
N SER A 6 1.01 -5.28 -3.05
CA SER A 6 0.70 -6.00 -4.29
C SER A 6 -0.42 -7.04 -4.08
N ALA A 7 -0.42 -7.73 -2.93
CA ALA A 7 -1.47 -8.66 -2.55
C ALA A 7 -2.81 -7.95 -2.27
N VAL A 8 -2.77 -6.78 -1.62
CA VAL A 8 -3.97 -5.94 -1.42
C VAL A 8 -4.56 -5.52 -2.76
N LEU A 9 -3.74 -5.03 -3.68
CA LEU A 9 -4.18 -4.58 -5.01
C LEU A 9 -4.75 -5.73 -5.85
N SER A 10 -4.12 -6.90 -5.78
CA SER A 10 -4.61 -8.11 -6.45
C SER A 10 -5.99 -8.50 -5.93
N LYS A 11 -6.16 -8.54 -4.60
CA LYS A 11 -7.46 -8.81 -3.97
C LYS A 11 -8.53 -7.78 -4.35
N ILE A 12 -8.19 -6.48 -4.34
CA ILE A 12 -9.13 -5.43 -4.78
C ILE A 12 -9.57 -5.67 -6.22
N ARG A 13 -8.64 -5.98 -7.14
CA ARG A 13 -8.97 -6.26 -8.55
C ARG A 13 -9.95 -7.42 -8.67
N GLU A 14 -9.69 -8.52 -7.97
CA GLU A 14 -10.58 -9.69 -7.93
C GLU A 14 -11.97 -9.33 -7.42
N GLU A 15 -12.05 -8.57 -6.32
CA GLU A 15 -13.32 -8.16 -5.73
C GLU A 15 -14.11 -7.20 -6.61
N VAL A 16 -13.45 -6.23 -7.26
CA VAL A 16 -14.11 -5.32 -8.21
C VAL A 16 -14.58 -6.09 -9.44
N ALA A 17 -13.79 -7.04 -9.95
CA ALA A 17 -14.20 -7.86 -11.10
C ALA A 17 -15.45 -8.70 -10.79
N ALA A 18 -15.50 -9.31 -9.59
CA ALA A 18 -16.56 -10.21 -9.17
C ALA A 18 -17.83 -9.49 -8.67
N LYS A 19 -17.68 -8.41 -7.89
CA LYS A 19 -18.78 -7.74 -7.17
C LYS A 19 -19.03 -6.31 -7.62
N GLY A 20 -18.11 -5.72 -8.39
CA GLY A 20 -18.21 -4.33 -8.81
C GLY A 20 -19.35 -4.08 -9.79
N SER A 21 -19.93 -2.89 -9.69
CA SER A 21 -21.01 -2.43 -10.56
C SER A 21 -20.49 -1.45 -11.62
N PRO A 22 -21.10 -1.38 -12.82
CA PRO A 22 -20.76 -0.37 -13.81
C PRO A 22 -20.85 1.05 -13.23
N CYS A 23 -19.85 1.89 -13.54
CA CYS A 23 -19.76 3.25 -13.00
C CYS A 23 -18.98 4.17 -13.94
N SER A 24 -19.04 5.48 -13.66
CA SER A 24 -18.30 6.53 -14.37
C SER A 24 -17.54 7.47 -13.40
N ALA A 25 -16.97 6.90 -12.33
CA ALA A 25 -16.26 7.68 -11.32
C ALA A 25 -14.97 8.29 -11.88
N GLU A 26 -14.69 9.54 -11.52
CA GLU A 26 -13.45 10.22 -11.88
C GLU A 26 -12.32 9.74 -10.97
N ALA A 27 -11.30 9.13 -11.57
CA ALA A 27 -10.15 8.60 -10.85
C ALA A 27 -9.27 9.74 -10.31
N ASP A 28 -8.83 9.61 -9.05
CA ASP A 28 -7.98 10.60 -8.38
C ASP A 28 -6.56 10.06 -8.06
N LEU A 29 -6.38 8.75 -7.99
CA LEU A 29 -5.10 8.10 -7.71
C LEU A 29 -5.01 6.78 -8.46
N GLU A 30 -3.95 6.60 -9.24
CA GLU A 30 -3.61 5.32 -9.85
C GLU A 30 -2.88 4.43 -8.84
N LEU A 31 -3.41 3.22 -8.60
CA LEU A 31 -2.80 2.24 -7.70
C LEU A 31 -1.93 1.24 -8.47
N ALA A 32 -2.40 0.81 -9.64
CA ALA A 32 -1.73 -0.07 -10.58
C ALA A 32 -2.39 0.09 -11.96
N GLU A 33 -1.82 -0.57 -12.98
CA GLU A 33 -2.38 -0.57 -14.34
C GLU A 33 -3.89 -0.89 -14.32
N ASP A 34 -4.69 0.03 -14.86
CA ASP A 34 -6.16 -0.03 -14.91
C ASP A 34 -6.91 -0.05 -13.57
N LEU A 35 -6.22 0.07 -12.42
CA LEU A 35 -6.81 0.09 -11.09
C LEU A 35 -6.54 1.43 -10.40
N TYR A 36 -7.62 2.12 -10.07
CA TYR A 36 -7.59 3.46 -9.51
C TYR A 36 -8.41 3.56 -8.21
N LEU A 37 -8.19 4.62 -7.46
CA LEU A 37 -9.13 5.12 -6.47
C LEU A 37 -9.93 6.30 -7.01
N ALA A 38 -11.18 6.40 -6.55
CA ALA A 38 -12.04 7.57 -6.69
C ALA A 38 -12.77 7.76 -5.35
N GLY A 39 -12.27 8.64 -4.48
CA GLY A 39 -12.70 8.73 -3.08
C GLY A 39 -12.49 7.39 -2.35
N ARG A 40 -13.60 6.74 -1.97
CA ARG A 40 -13.63 5.42 -1.30
C ARG A 40 -13.80 4.24 -2.26
N LEU A 41 -13.97 4.51 -3.55
CA LEU A 41 -14.19 3.49 -4.56
C LEU A 41 -12.87 3.00 -5.13
N ALA A 42 -12.74 1.69 -5.29
CA ALA A 42 -11.81 1.09 -6.23
C ALA A 42 -12.45 1.06 -7.61
N VAL A 43 -11.76 1.61 -8.61
CA VAL A 43 -12.22 1.72 -9.99
C VAL A 43 -11.32 0.84 -10.87
N LEU A 44 -11.91 -0.18 -11.48
CA LEU A 44 -11.23 -1.08 -12.41
C LEU A 44 -11.70 -0.80 -13.84
N LYS A 45 -10.79 -0.36 -14.70
CA LYS A 45 -11.03 -0.20 -16.14
C LYS A 45 -10.73 -1.51 -16.85
N THR A 46 -11.59 -1.90 -17.78
CA THR A 46 -11.40 -3.09 -18.62
C THR A 46 -11.90 -2.77 -20.03
N GLU A 47 -11.55 -3.61 -21.00
CA GLU A 47 -12.08 -3.48 -22.38
C GLU A 47 -13.61 -3.53 -22.43
N ALA A 48 -14.25 -4.25 -21.48
CA ALA A 48 -15.70 -4.39 -21.38
C ALA A 48 -16.39 -3.18 -20.68
N GLY A 49 -15.62 -2.23 -20.17
CA GLY A 49 -16.11 -1.06 -19.44
C GLY A 49 -15.48 -0.88 -18.06
N THR A 50 -15.98 0.09 -17.31
CA THR A 50 -15.47 0.45 -15.98
C THR A 50 -16.38 -0.10 -14.89
N LYS A 51 -15.78 -0.74 -13.88
CA LYS A 51 -16.47 -1.21 -12.66
C LYS A 51 -15.94 -0.51 -11.43
N CYS A 52 -16.82 -0.27 -10.46
CA CYS A 52 -16.48 0.29 -9.17
C CYS A 52 -16.92 -0.62 -8.03
N LEU A 53 -16.16 -0.60 -6.94
CA LEU A 53 -16.54 -1.19 -5.65
C LEU A 53 -16.12 -0.24 -4.52
N ASP A 54 -17.01 0.02 -3.56
CA ASP A 54 -16.62 0.73 -2.33
C ASP A 54 -15.75 -0.19 -1.48
N ILE A 55 -14.51 0.24 -1.24
CA ILE A 55 -13.52 -0.48 -0.42
C ILE A 55 -13.25 0.25 0.92
N GLY A 56 -14.00 1.31 1.21
CA GLY A 56 -14.03 2.00 2.48
C GLY A 56 -12.67 2.42 3.04
N GLU A 57 -12.39 2.02 4.28
CA GLU A 57 -11.14 2.38 4.98
C GLU A 57 -9.88 1.86 4.27
N VAL A 58 -10.00 0.84 3.40
CA VAL A 58 -8.86 0.35 2.60
C VAL A 58 -8.40 1.40 1.61
N ALA A 59 -9.31 2.17 0.99
CA ALA A 59 -8.94 3.28 0.12
C ALA A 59 -8.16 4.35 0.89
N GLU A 60 -8.60 4.68 2.10
CA GLU A 60 -7.92 5.65 2.98
C GLU A 60 -6.52 5.15 3.35
N ALA A 61 -6.40 3.88 3.75
CA ALA A 61 -5.13 3.26 4.09
C ALA A 61 -4.14 3.26 2.91
N LEU A 62 -4.60 2.96 1.69
CA LEU A 62 -3.76 2.97 0.48
C LEU A 62 -3.27 4.38 0.12
N ARG A 63 -4.11 5.42 0.27
CA ARG A 63 -3.70 6.80 -0.02
C ARG A 63 -2.53 7.26 0.83
N GLU A 64 -2.54 6.88 2.11
CA GLU A 64 -1.51 7.27 3.08
C GLU A 64 -0.14 6.63 2.78
N ILE A 65 -0.11 5.54 2.02
CA ILE A 65 1.12 4.80 1.71
C ILE A 65 1.46 4.77 0.21
N ALA A 66 0.65 5.38 -0.65
CA ALA A 66 0.91 5.42 -2.09
C ALA A 66 2.11 6.30 -2.45
N ALA A 67 2.34 7.36 -1.67
CA ALA A 67 3.48 8.27 -1.82
C ALA A 67 3.98 8.73 -0.45
N PRO A 68 4.65 7.85 0.33
CA PRO A 68 5.12 8.20 1.66
C PRO A 68 6.14 9.34 1.57
N GLU A 69 5.91 10.43 2.32
CA GLU A 69 6.83 11.56 2.36
C GLU A 69 8.10 11.18 3.14
N ALA A 70 9.21 11.05 2.42
CA ALA A 70 10.52 10.83 3.02
C ALA A 70 11.07 12.15 3.57
N LEU A 71 11.33 12.20 4.87
CA LEU A 71 11.87 13.38 5.54
C LEU A 71 13.39 13.46 5.40
N ARG A 72 14.07 12.33 5.61
CA ARG A 72 15.53 12.25 5.59
C ARG A 72 16.01 10.83 5.30
N GLN A 73 17.07 10.72 4.50
CA GLN A 73 17.83 9.49 4.33
C GLN A 73 18.75 9.25 5.53
N GLU A 74 18.71 8.03 6.05
CA GLU A 74 19.47 7.58 7.22
C GLU A 74 20.33 6.37 6.85
N GLN A 75 21.23 5.99 7.75
CA GLN A 75 21.97 4.74 7.62
C GLN A 75 21.02 3.54 7.66
N ALA A 76 21.39 2.47 6.96
CA ALA A 76 20.66 1.22 6.98
C ALA A 76 20.47 0.73 8.42
N MET A 77 19.22 0.46 8.80
CA MET A 77 18.86 0.03 10.15
C MET A 77 17.90 -1.15 10.13
N PRO A 78 17.96 -2.05 11.13
CA PRO A 78 16.99 -3.11 11.26
C PRO A 78 15.62 -2.53 11.65
N LEU A 79 14.59 -2.92 10.92
CA LEU A 79 13.21 -2.56 11.24
C LEU A 79 12.56 -3.65 12.10
N SER A 80 11.61 -3.24 12.93
CA SER A 80 10.73 -4.08 13.73
C SER A 80 9.31 -4.08 13.14
N PRO A 81 8.51 -5.14 13.35
CA PRO A 81 7.13 -5.18 12.89
C PRO A 81 6.26 -4.11 13.59
N PRO A 82 5.09 -3.76 13.01
CA PRO A 82 4.49 -4.35 11.82
C PRO A 82 5.19 -3.94 10.52
N TYR A 83 5.13 -4.82 9.51
CA TYR A 83 5.76 -4.59 8.20
C TYR A 83 4.72 -4.38 7.10
N ILE A 84 4.88 -3.33 6.31
CA ILE A 84 4.15 -3.11 5.07
C ILE A 84 5.15 -3.10 3.91
N GLU A 85 5.04 -4.05 3.00
CA GLU A 85 5.82 -4.10 1.76
C GLU A 85 5.08 -3.28 0.68
N LEU A 86 5.71 -2.17 0.27
CA LEU A 86 5.13 -1.22 -0.69
C LEU A 86 5.34 -1.67 -2.14
N TYR A 87 6.49 -2.28 -2.41
CA TYR A 87 6.93 -2.54 -3.77
C TYR A 87 7.87 -3.74 -3.82
N GLU A 88 7.73 -4.52 -4.89
CA GLU A 88 8.64 -5.58 -5.30
C GLU A 88 8.98 -5.39 -6.79
N ARG A 89 10.28 -5.32 -7.12
CA ARG A 89 10.76 -5.39 -8.51
C ARG A 89 12.02 -6.21 -8.59
N GLY A 90 11.87 -7.43 -9.12
CA GLY A 90 12.97 -8.38 -9.19
C GLY A 90 13.43 -8.76 -7.78
N ASP A 91 14.67 -8.42 -7.44
CA ASP A 91 15.28 -8.65 -6.12
C ASP A 91 15.16 -7.44 -5.17
N LYS A 92 14.48 -6.38 -5.59
CA LYS A 92 14.32 -5.16 -4.79
C LYS A 92 12.96 -5.10 -4.10
N TYR A 93 12.99 -4.83 -2.81
CA TYR A 93 11.83 -4.69 -1.94
C TYR A 93 11.89 -3.38 -1.19
N VAL A 94 10.78 -2.67 -1.13
CA VAL A 94 10.64 -1.49 -0.26
C VAL A 94 9.70 -1.83 0.86
N VAL A 95 10.19 -1.81 2.10
CA VAL A 95 9.45 -2.22 3.28
C VAL A 95 9.38 -1.07 4.28
N MET A 96 8.20 -0.79 4.78
CA MET A 96 7.97 0.06 5.94
C MET A 96 7.98 -0.77 7.23
N GLY A 97 8.49 -0.18 8.29
CA GLY A 97 8.56 -0.80 9.62
C GLY A 97 8.96 0.22 10.68
N VAL A 98 9.17 -0.27 11.90
CA VAL A 98 9.39 0.57 13.08
C VAL A 98 10.83 0.48 13.57
N HIS A 99 11.46 1.61 13.86
CA HIS A 99 12.75 1.66 14.55
C HIS A 99 12.69 2.76 15.61
N GLU A 100 13.06 2.44 16.86
CA GLU A 100 13.06 3.39 18.00
C GLU A 100 11.76 4.23 18.13
N GLY A 101 10.60 3.62 17.88
CA GLY A 101 9.30 4.27 18.00
C GLY A 101 8.91 5.19 16.83
N LYS A 102 9.68 5.20 15.74
CA LYS A 102 9.37 5.94 14.51
C LYS A 102 9.22 5.00 13.32
N VAL A 103 8.56 5.48 12.27
CA VAL A 103 8.31 4.71 11.05
C VAL A 103 9.38 5.04 10.02
N TYR A 104 9.93 3.99 9.45
CA TYR A 104 10.96 4.05 8.43
C TYR A 104 10.54 3.22 7.23
N MET A 105 11.03 3.63 6.07
CA MET A 105 11.00 2.86 4.84
C MET A 105 12.43 2.43 4.53
N THR A 106 12.61 1.20 4.07
CA THR A 106 13.93 0.65 3.77
C THR A 106 13.88 -0.11 2.44
N GLU A 107 14.85 0.16 1.57
CA GLU A 107 15.06 -0.62 0.35
C GLU A 107 16.03 -1.76 0.63
N TRP A 108 15.59 -2.98 0.31
CA TRP A 108 16.42 -4.18 0.33
C TRP A 108 16.60 -4.69 -1.11
N SER A 109 17.84 -4.92 -1.54
CA SER A 109 18.16 -5.39 -2.90
C SER A 109 18.54 -6.87 -2.94
N GLY A 110 17.97 -7.71 -2.07
CA GLY A 110 18.25 -9.15 -1.97
C GLY A 110 19.63 -9.53 -1.41
N VAL A 111 20.63 -8.65 -1.52
CA VAL A 111 22.01 -8.87 -1.09
C VAL A 111 22.41 -7.95 0.08
N LEU A 112 21.96 -6.68 0.06
CA LEU A 112 22.30 -5.67 1.06
C LEU A 112 21.11 -4.76 1.35
N LEU A 113 21.02 -4.31 2.60
CA LEU A 113 20.21 -3.15 2.97
C LEU A 113 20.91 -1.90 2.43
N CYS A 114 20.30 -1.23 1.45
CA CYS A 114 20.96 -0.13 0.76
C CYS A 114 20.76 1.19 1.54
N CYS A 115 19.51 1.51 1.86
CA CYS A 115 19.12 2.82 2.39
C CYS A 115 17.86 2.70 3.25
N SER A 116 17.81 3.49 4.31
CA SER A 116 16.61 3.71 5.12
C SER A 116 16.21 5.19 5.06
N TRP A 117 14.92 5.47 5.11
CA TRP A 117 14.37 6.82 5.14
C TRP A 117 13.38 6.94 6.29
N SER A 118 13.50 8.01 7.07
CA SER A 118 12.44 8.39 8.00
C SER A 118 11.25 8.91 7.20
N ILE A 119 10.04 8.47 7.57
CA ILE A 119 8.81 8.83 6.86
C ILE A 119 7.96 9.75 7.73
N ASN A 120 7.29 10.72 7.12
CA ASN A 120 6.34 11.61 7.78
C ASN A 120 5.01 10.90 8.09
N ILE A 121 5.06 9.90 8.95
CA ILE A 121 3.88 9.18 9.44
C ILE A 121 4.07 8.83 10.91
N ASP A 122 3.09 9.17 11.74
CA ASP A 122 3.14 8.81 13.15
C ASP A 122 2.88 7.31 13.33
N LEU A 123 3.43 6.77 14.42
CA LEU A 123 3.40 5.33 14.69
C LEU A 123 1.98 4.77 14.85
N GLU A 124 1.05 5.54 15.43
CA GLU A 124 -0.30 5.07 15.69
C GLU A 124 -1.14 5.04 14.40
N LYS A 125 -0.97 6.04 13.54
CA LYS A 125 -1.53 6.04 12.19
C LYS A 125 -0.98 4.89 11.35
N TYR A 126 0.32 4.65 11.40
CA TYR A 126 0.96 3.52 10.71
C TYR A 126 0.40 2.16 11.18
N LYS A 127 0.27 1.94 12.49
CA LYS A 127 -0.34 0.72 13.05
C LYS A 127 -1.80 0.55 12.62
N ARG A 128 -2.57 1.65 12.54
CA ARG A 128 -3.95 1.63 12.06
C ARG A 128 -4.03 1.20 10.59
N ILE A 129 -3.19 1.78 9.74
CA ILE A 129 -3.08 1.41 8.32
C ILE A 129 -2.74 -0.07 8.20
N TYR A 130 -1.71 -0.54 8.91
CA TYR A 130 -1.35 -1.96 8.92
C TYR A 130 -2.54 -2.84 9.31
N LYS A 131 -3.27 -2.48 10.36
CA LYS A 131 -4.43 -3.25 10.82
C LYS A 131 -5.55 -3.30 9.77
N ILE A 132 -5.85 -2.17 9.11
CA ILE A 132 -6.85 -2.11 8.03
C ILE A 132 -6.46 -3.08 6.91
N LEU A 133 -5.22 -3.00 6.44
CA LEU A 133 -4.76 -3.83 5.33
C LEU A 133 -4.62 -5.32 5.72
N SER A 134 -4.13 -5.62 6.93
CA SER A 134 -4.03 -6.99 7.47
C SER A 134 -5.41 -7.63 7.56
N ASN A 135 -6.37 -6.94 8.18
CA ASN A 135 -7.76 -7.40 8.28
C ASN A 135 -8.37 -7.61 6.90
N TYR A 136 -8.11 -6.69 5.96
CA TYR A 136 -8.61 -6.81 4.59
C TYR A 136 -8.05 -8.05 3.90
N LEU A 137 -6.80 -8.43 4.15
CA LEU A 137 -6.21 -9.67 3.63
C LEU A 137 -6.64 -10.94 4.40
N GLY A 138 -7.21 -10.80 5.61
CA GLY A 138 -7.56 -11.94 6.47
C GLY A 138 -6.36 -12.49 7.26
N LEU A 139 -5.42 -11.62 7.60
CA LEU A 139 -4.15 -11.87 8.29
C LEU A 139 -4.21 -11.45 9.77
#